data_AF-A0A4Q0ZM15-F1
#
_entry.id   AF-A0A4Q0ZM15-F1
#
_cell.length_a   1.000
_cell.length_b   1.000
_cell.length_c   1.000
_cell.angle_alpha   90.00
_cell.angle_beta   90.00
_cell.angle_gamma   90.00
#
_symmetry.space_group_name_H-M   'P 1'
#
loop_
_entity.id
_entity.type
_entity.pdbx_description
1 polymer ?
#
loop_
_entity_poly.entity_id
_entity_poly.type
_entity_poly.pdbx_seq_one_letter_code
_entity_poly.pdbx_strand_id
1 'polypeptide(L)'
;MQSGVINTGTPRNVIGHIVSGAVASAVVSGTINYKKAKEQKISSRDAIKDTVKKTTQGAIATGTAISTANYLGQQGGFLKALTALSVGMAGIYAVEVIDEKLDEKYEEVDNQNEEILIQEDNL
;
A
#
# COMPACT_ATOMS: atom_id res chain seq x y z
N MET A 1 23.59 -20.61 -28.03
CA MET A 1 22.79 -20.65 -26.79
C MET A 1 22.03 -19.32 -26.71
N GLN A 2 20.69 -19.34 -26.70
CA GLN A 2 19.90 -18.11 -26.56
C GLN A 2 20.33 -17.40 -25.26
N SER A 3 20.77 -16.15 -25.37
CA SER A 3 20.91 -15.26 -24.23
C SER A 3 19.52 -15.10 -23.60
N GLY A 4 19.20 -15.92 -22.59
CA GLY A 4 17.93 -15.91 -21.85
C GLY A 4 17.71 -14.67 -20.98
N VAL A 5 18.29 -13.54 -21.37
CA VAL A 5 18.19 -12.24 -20.72
C VAL A 5 17.11 -11.45 -21.44
N ILE A 6 16.08 -11.04 -20.72
CA ILE A 6 15.04 -10.18 -21.25
C ILE A 6 15.57 -8.74 -21.18
N ASN A 7 15.59 -8.03 -22.31
CA ASN A 7 15.99 -6.64 -22.30
C ASN A 7 14.89 -5.77 -21.65
N THR A 8 15.11 -5.38 -20.40
CA THR A 8 14.22 -4.51 -19.62
C THR A 8 14.67 -3.04 -19.58
N GLY A 9 15.66 -2.68 -20.41
CA GLY A 9 16.39 -1.42 -20.38
C GLY A 9 17.47 -1.38 -19.30
N THR A 10 18.01 -0.18 -19.05
CA THR A 10 19.05 0.04 -18.04
C THR A 10 18.50 -0.11 -16.61
N PRO A 11 19.29 -0.64 -15.65
CA PRO A 11 18.89 -0.71 -14.25
C PRO A 11 18.51 0.66 -13.67
N ARG A 12 17.44 0.69 -12.87
CA ARG A 12 16.85 1.90 -12.26
C ARG A 12 17.04 1.91 -10.73
N ASN A 13 17.10 3.09 -10.12
CA ASN A 13 17.20 3.22 -8.65
C ASN A 13 15.88 2.80 -7.97
N VAL A 14 15.90 1.74 -7.18
CA VAL A 14 14.70 1.18 -6.52
C VAL A 14 14.12 2.14 -5.49
N ILE A 15 14.95 2.69 -4.59
CA ILE A 15 14.50 3.54 -3.48
C ILE A 15 13.83 4.82 -3.98
N GLY A 16 14.42 5.49 -4.99
CA GLY A 16 13.84 6.68 -5.59
C GLY A 16 12.47 6.43 -6.24
N HIS A 17 12.28 5.25 -6.82
CA HIS A 17 10.99 4.85 -7.39
C HIS A 17 9.98 4.42 -6.33
N ILE A 18 10.39 3.84 -5.20
CA ILE A 18 9.51 3.61 -4.04
C ILE A 18 8.92 4.94 -3.56
N VAL A 19 9.77 5.95 -3.34
CA VAL A 19 9.34 7.27 -2.88
C VAL A 19 8.41 7.92 -3.92
N SER A 20 8.77 7.86 -5.20
CA SER A 20 7.95 8.43 -6.27
C SER A 20 6.60 7.73 -6.40
N GLY A 21 6.57 6.40 -6.29
CA GLY A 21 5.34 5.61 -6.27
C GLY A 21 4.44 5.97 -5.09
N ALA A 22 5.01 6.16 -3.90
CA ALA A 22 4.28 6.62 -2.74
C ALA A 22 3.63 7.99 -2.98
N VAL A 23 4.42 8.97 -3.44
CA VAL A 23 3.94 10.34 -3.69
C VAL A 23 2.84 10.36 -4.76
N ALA A 24 3.05 9.67 -5.88
CA ALA A 24 2.07 9.61 -6.96
C ALA A 24 0.75 9.00 -6.46
N SER A 25 0.82 7.88 -5.73
CA SER A 25 -0.36 7.25 -5.15
C SER A 25 -1.05 8.12 -4.10
N ALA A 26 -0.31 8.84 -3.26
CA ALA A 26 -0.85 9.78 -2.28
C ALA A 26 -1.63 10.92 -2.96
N VAL A 27 -1.06 11.52 -4.01
CA VAL A 27 -1.72 12.61 -4.75
C VAL A 27 -3.00 12.12 -5.41
N VAL A 28 -2.95 10.98 -6.10
CA VAL A 28 -4.11 10.44 -6.83
C VAL A 28 -5.20 10.00 -5.85
N SER A 29 -4.86 9.15 -4.87
CA SER A 29 -5.85 8.66 -3.89
C SER A 29 -6.38 9.78 -3.01
N GLY A 30 -5.51 10.67 -2.53
CA GLY A 30 -5.89 11.83 -1.74
C GLY A 30 -6.85 12.76 -2.48
N THR A 31 -6.61 13.03 -3.76
CA THR A 31 -7.52 13.85 -4.57
C THR A 31 -8.88 13.18 -4.76
N ILE A 32 -8.89 11.88 -5.07
CA ILE A 32 -10.13 11.10 -5.25
C ILE A 32 -10.93 11.05 -3.94
N ASN A 33 -10.26 10.75 -2.83
CA ASN A 33 -10.90 10.59 -1.53
C ASN A 33 -11.32 11.92 -0.93
N TYR A 34 -10.58 13.01 -1.16
CA TYR A 34 -11.03 14.36 -0.82
C TYR A 34 -12.35 14.70 -1.49
N LYS A 35 -12.47 14.41 -2.79
CA LYS A 35 -13.73 14.63 -3.52
C LYS A 35 -14.87 13.78 -2.94
N LYS A 36 -14.63 12.50 -2.67
CA LYS A 36 -15.65 11.61 -2.07
C LYS A 36 -16.08 12.08 -0.68
N ALA A 37 -15.15 12.53 0.17
CA ALA A 37 -15.45 13.05 1.49
C ALA A 37 -16.28 14.34 1.42
N LYS A 38 -15.93 15.26 0.51
CA LYS A 38 -16.69 16.50 0.26
C LYS A 38 -18.12 16.21 -0.23
N GLU A 39 -18.29 15.15 -1.02
CA GLU A 39 -19.59 14.68 -1.51
C GLU A 39 -20.33 13.78 -0.49
N GLN A 40 -19.84 13.65 0.75
CA GLN A 40 -20.39 12.80 1.81
C GLN A 40 -20.55 11.32 1.41
N LYS A 41 -19.73 10.84 0.47
CA LYS A 41 -19.74 9.43 0.01
C LYS A 41 -18.89 8.51 0.89
N ILE A 42 -17.94 9.08 1.62
CA ILE A 42 -17.09 8.41 2.62
C ILE A 42 -16.86 9.38 3.78
N SER A 43 -16.52 8.87 4.95
CA SER A 43 -16.10 9.73 6.07
C SER A 43 -14.71 10.33 5.81
N SER A 44 -14.38 11.43 6.47
CA SER A 44 -13.02 12.00 6.44
C SER A 44 -11.97 11.02 6.97
N ARG A 45 -12.34 10.19 7.95
CA ARG A 45 -11.48 9.16 8.53
C ARG A 45 -11.15 8.09 7.49
N ASP A 46 -12.15 7.56 6.81
CA ASP A 46 -11.98 6.54 5.77
C ASP A 46 -11.21 7.11 4.57
N ALA A 47 -11.43 8.38 4.25
CA ALA A 47 -10.69 9.08 3.19
C ALA A 47 -9.18 9.13 3.49
N ILE A 48 -8.80 9.45 4.73
CA ILE A 48 -7.40 9.47 5.16
C ILE A 48 -6.83 8.06 5.19
N LYS A 49 -7.57 7.11 5.78
CA LYS A 49 -7.17 5.70 5.87
C LYS A 49 -6.89 5.09 4.50
N ASP A 50 -7.82 5.23 3.55
CA ASP A 50 -7.63 4.72 2.19
C ASP A 50 -6.46 5.42 1.48
N THR A 51 -6.30 6.73 1.66
CA THR A 51 -5.16 7.47 1.10
C THR A 51 -3.83 6.92 1.62
N VAL A 52 -3.71 6.67 2.93
CA VAL A 52 -2.50 6.10 3.55
C VAL A 52 -2.26 4.67 3.08
N LYS A 53 -3.31 3.85 3.02
CA LYS A 53 -3.23 2.49 2.47
C LYS A 53 -2.72 2.49 1.03
N LYS A 54 -3.34 3.29 0.16
CA LYS A 54 -2.99 3.39 -1.26
C LYS A 54 -1.60 3.99 -1.48
N THR A 55 -1.18 4.92 -0.64
CA THR A 55 0.19 5.46 -0.63
C THR A 55 1.20 4.34 -0.37
N THR A 56 0.97 3.55 0.68
CA THR A 56 1.84 2.43 1.06
C THR A 56 1.88 1.36 -0.03
N GLN A 57 0.71 1.00 -0.58
CA GLN A 57 0.60 0.05 -1.68
C GLN A 57 1.30 0.55 -2.95
N GLY A 58 1.19 1.83 -3.26
CA GLY A 58 1.88 2.46 -4.40
C GLY A 58 3.40 2.40 -4.27
N ALA A 59 3.91 2.64 -3.07
CA ALA A 59 5.33 2.52 -2.75
C ALA A 59 5.85 1.09 -2.99
N ILE A 60 5.15 0.09 -2.42
CA ILE A 60 5.50 -1.32 -2.55
C ILE A 60 5.40 -1.76 -4.01
N ALA A 61 4.26 -1.52 -4.67
CA ALA A 61 4.03 -1.94 -6.06
C ALA A 61 5.09 -1.38 -7.01
N THR A 62 5.44 -0.11 -6.86
CA THR A 62 6.47 0.52 -7.70
C THR A 62 7.86 -0.03 -7.39
N GLY A 63 8.22 -0.16 -6.11
CA GLY A 63 9.49 -0.76 -5.69
C GLY A 63 9.68 -2.18 -6.20
N THR A 64 8.62 -2.99 -6.12
CA THR A 64 8.56 -4.36 -6.64
C THR A 64 8.71 -4.36 -8.15
N ALA A 65 7.93 -3.58 -8.88
CA ALA A 65 7.99 -3.53 -10.34
C ALA A 65 9.40 -3.19 -10.84
N ILE A 66 10.04 -2.19 -10.23
CA ILE A 66 11.40 -1.77 -10.59
C ILE A 66 12.44 -2.82 -10.21
N SER A 67 12.34 -3.42 -9.02
CA SER A 67 13.26 -4.47 -8.58
C SER A 67 13.16 -5.71 -9.49
N THR A 68 11.94 -6.16 -9.77
CA THR A 68 11.67 -7.28 -10.66
C THR A 68 12.19 -7.01 -12.07
N ALA A 69 11.92 -5.83 -12.63
CA ALA A 69 12.44 -5.44 -13.94
C ALA A 69 13.98 -5.42 -13.96
N ASN A 70 14.61 -4.85 -12.94
CA ASN A 70 16.07 -4.82 -12.82
C ASN A 70 16.67 -6.24 -12.78
N TYR A 71 16.04 -7.18 -12.06
CA TYR A 71 16.50 -8.56 -11.99
C TYR A 71 16.24 -9.34 -13.28
N LEU A 72 15.10 -9.14 -13.95
CA LEU A 72 14.84 -9.77 -15.26
C LEU A 72 15.85 -9.36 -16.32
N GLY A 73 16.36 -8.12 -16.25
CA GLY A 73 17.42 -7.60 -17.12
C GLY A 73 18.81 -8.17 -16.86
N GLN A 74 18.99 -8.98 -15.80
CA GLN A 74 20.28 -9.59 -15.46
C GLN A 74 20.37 -11.02 -15.99
N GLN A 75 21.58 -11.44 -16.37
CA GLN A 75 21.85 -12.83 -16.72
C GLN A 75 21.59 -13.75 -15.51
N GLY A 76 20.71 -14.73 -15.69
CA GLY A 76 20.29 -15.65 -14.62
C GLY A 76 19.40 -15.01 -13.54
N GLY A 77 18.90 -13.79 -13.76
CA GLY A 77 18.14 -13.05 -12.75
C GLY A 77 16.66 -13.43 -12.60
N PHE A 78 16.16 -14.43 -13.34
CA PHE A 78 14.76 -14.85 -13.32
C PHE A 78 14.26 -15.24 -11.93
N LEU A 79 15.01 -16.08 -11.19
CA LEU A 79 14.62 -16.46 -9.83
C LEU A 79 14.59 -15.25 -8.87
N LYS A 80 15.55 -14.32 -9.00
CA LYS A 80 15.58 -13.09 -8.21
C LYS A 80 14.37 -12.19 -8.52
N ALA A 81 13.99 -12.11 -9.79
CA ALA A 81 12.81 -11.38 -10.23
C ALA A 81 11.52 -11.98 -9.67
N LEU A 82 11.39 -13.31 -9.72
CA LEU A 82 10.25 -14.01 -9.10
C LEU A 82 10.21 -13.77 -7.59
N THR A 83 11.33 -13.89 -6.90
CA THR A 83 11.39 -13.60 -5.45
C THR A 83 10.99 -12.15 -5.16
N ALA A 84 11.51 -11.18 -5.91
CA ALA A 84 11.16 -9.77 -5.72
C ALA A 84 9.66 -9.52 -5.94
N LEU A 85 9.07 -10.12 -6.98
CA LEU A 85 7.64 -10.07 -7.25
C LEU A 85 6.82 -10.67 -6.09
N SER A 86 7.18 -11.89 -5.64
CA SER A 86 6.50 -12.58 -4.55
C SER A 86 6.56 -11.80 -3.24
N VAL A 87 7.72 -11.25 -2.88
CA VAL A 87 7.88 -10.40 -1.69
C VAL A 87 7.02 -9.14 -1.80
N GLY A 88 6.95 -8.54 -2.98
CA GLY A 88 6.05 -7.41 -3.25
C GLY A 88 4.58 -7.74 -3.04
N MET A 89 4.12 -8.84 -3.63
CA MET A 89 2.73 -9.32 -3.47
C MET A 89 2.42 -9.61 -2.00
N ALA A 90 3.33 -10.29 -1.29
CA ALA A 90 3.20 -10.55 0.14
C ALA A 90 3.16 -9.25 0.96
N GLY A 91 3.94 -8.23 0.58
CA GLY A 91 3.92 -6.91 1.20
C GLY A 91 2.57 -6.20 1.03
N ILE A 92 1.99 -6.25 -0.17
CA ILE A 92 0.65 -5.69 -0.42
C ILE A 92 -0.41 -6.43 0.42
N TYR A 93 -0.35 -7.76 0.47
CA TYR A 93 -1.27 -8.56 1.28
C TYR A 93 -1.13 -8.23 2.78
N ALA A 94 0.10 -8.08 3.27
CA ALA A 94 0.36 -7.69 4.66
C ALA A 94 -0.24 -6.31 4.99
N VAL A 95 -0.22 -5.36 4.05
CA VAL A 95 -0.89 -4.06 4.23
C VAL A 95 -2.40 -4.23 4.40
N GLU A 96 -3.06 -5.07 3.59
CA GLU A 96 -4.50 -5.32 3.74
C GLU A 96 -4.83 -6.01 5.09
N VAL A 97 -4.04 -7.01 5.49
CA VAL A 97 -4.23 -7.68 6.79
C VAL A 97 -4.02 -6.71 7.97
N ILE A 98 -3.07 -5.78 7.87
CA ILE A 98 -2.88 -4.74 8.89
C ILE A 98 -4.07 -3.78 8.89
N ASP A 99 -4.58 -3.41 7.73
CA ASP A 99 -5.73 -2.52 7.58
C ASP A 99 -7.00 -3.09 8.24
N GLU A 100 -7.26 -4.39 8.02
CA GLU A 100 -8.36 -5.14 8.65
C GLU A 100 -8.22 -5.19 10.17
N LYS A 101 -7.04 -5.58 10.67
CA LYS A 101 -6.78 -5.66 12.12
C LYS A 101 -6.83 -4.31 12.83
N LEU A 102 -6.50 -3.23 12.11
CA LEU A 102 -6.61 -1.88 12.64
C LEU A 102 -8.08 -1.48 12.75
N ASP A 103 -8.92 -1.81 11.76
CA ASP A 103 -10.36 -1.55 11.84
C ASP A 103 -11.00 -2.27 13.02
N GLU A 104 -10.74 -3.57 13.18
CA GLU A 104 -11.25 -4.35 14.32
C GLU A 104 -10.89 -3.69 15.66
N LYS A 105 -9.62 -3.28 15.82
CA LYS A 105 -9.16 -2.60 17.05
C LYS A 105 -9.83 -1.26 17.27
N TYR A 106 -10.12 -0.51 16.22
CA TYR A 106 -10.78 0.77 16.34
C TYR A 106 -12.24 0.61 16.75
N GLU A 107 -12.95 -0.36 16.16
CA GLU A 107 -14.30 -0.72 16.56
C GLU A 107 -14.37 -1.16 18.02
N GLU A 108 -13.43 -2.01 18.47
CA GLU A 108 -13.31 -2.42 19.88
C GLU A 108 -13.18 -1.21 20.83
N VAL A 109 -12.32 -0.24 20.48
CA VAL A 109 -12.09 0.96 21.30
C VAL A 109 -13.32 1.87 21.31
N ASP A 110 -13.96 2.09 20.16
CA ASP A 110 -15.14 2.94 20.06
C ASP A 110 -16.30 2.35 20.88
N ASN A 111 -16.52 1.02 20.81
CA ASN A 111 -17.53 0.32 21.62
C ASN A 111 -17.25 0.41 23.14
N GLN A 112 -15.98 0.28 23.56
CA GLN A 112 -15.61 0.45 24.97
C GLN A 112 -15.89 1.86 25.49
N ASN A 113 -15.63 2.88 24.66
CA ASN A 113 -15.90 4.27 25.03
C ASN A 113 -17.41 4.54 25.16
N GLU A 114 -18.24 3.95 24.28
CA GLU A 114 -19.70 4.05 24.40
C GLU A 114 -20.23 3.39 25.69
N GLU A 115 -19.71 2.21 26.06
CA GLU A 115 -20.10 1.55 27.32
C GLU A 115 -19.75 2.38 28.57
N ILE A 116 -18.60 3.07 28.56
CA ILE A 116 -18.18 3.95 29.65
C ILE A 116 -19.13 5.16 29.78
N LEU A 117 -19.47 5.80 28.66
CA LEU A 117 -20.37 6.96 28.64
C LEU A 117 -21.77 6.59 29.15
N ILE A 118 -22.29 5.43 28.76
CA ILE A 118 -23.59 4.94 29.25
C ILE A 118 -23.56 4.65 30.76
N GLN A 119 -22.42 4.22 31.32
CA GLN A 119 -22.28 4.04 32.76
C GLN A 119 -22.27 5.37 33.52
N GLU A 120 -21.59 6.39 33.01
CA GLU A 120 -21.54 7.72 33.66
C GLU A 120 -22.89 8.44 33.64
N ASP A 121 -23.71 8.30 32.58
CA ASP A 121 -25.04 8.93 32.49
C ASP A 121 -26.11 8.25 33.39
N ASN A 122 -25.87 7.04 33.87
CA ASN A 122 -26.78 6.27 34.73
C ASN A 122 -26.44 6.34 36.23
N LEU A 123 -25.49 7.20 36.62
CA LEU A 123 -25.01 7.45 37.99
C LEU A 123 -25.42 8.86 38.47
#